data_AF-A0A8J9U3W2-F1
#
_entry.id   AF-A0A8J9U3W2-F1
#
_cell.length_a   1.000
_cell.length_b   1.000
_cell.length_c   1.000
_cell.angle_alpha   90.00
_cell.angle_beta   90.00
_cell.angle_gamma   90.00
#
_symmetry.space_group_name_H-M   'P 1'
#
loop_
_entity.id
_entity.type
_entity.pdbx_description
1 polymer ?
#
loop_
_entity_poly.entity_id
_entity_poly.type
_entity_poly.pdbx_seq_one_letter_code
_entity_poly.pdbx_strand_id
1 'polypeptide(L)'
;MELTISKGHHHRKVICVLAACNAGALAMALNLVVGLNPEDKISIKRGSMLTALGLVYFATLFELINVAALFTGAGARLRHKYKLSCGEVLDISNKLVSAVQAAFSCVTGAIVCAWSCTRDFMRSSHFMSEAYAWFGAAYFFYDIWSMYMVYVHMTTNVDYFRRRFRLARTEALSSGDNATNIKRPSFFAYCRHEPVILMHHLFIGGFGFLVIVYLRGGLGDCVFSFVYLMELSTPCVSLRGVLARLRRKRSRLYRANGLAMLAAFALCRVAALPYVCLLYARAADLSYLQAIKSLPLGCKISISILLLPQFYWFYLMSVGAVKVFLGTTSEDKKAMIESSLKEKTNQSELVSELSSGDTDKRS
;
A
#
# COMPACT_ATOMS: atom_id res chain seq x y z
N MET A 1 29.85 9.18 -30.07
CA MET A 1 29.68 9.72 -28.70
C MET A 1 28.55 10.76 -28.59
N GLU A 2 27.94 11.20 -29.71
CA GLU A 2 26.85 12.21 -29.71
C GLU A 2 25.42 11.64 -29.49
N LEU A 3 25.16 10.36 -29.78
CA LEU A 3 23.83 9.76 -29.62
C LEU A 3 23.37 9.56 -28.17
N THR A 4 24.27 9.59 -27.20
CA THR A 4 23.96 9.50 -25.76
C THR A 4 23.63 10.86 -25.15
N ILE A 5 24.18 11.95 -25.69
CA ILE A 5 23.97 13.33 -25.21
C ILE A 5 22.55 13.81 -25.58
N SER A 6 22.08 13.50 -26.79
CA SER A 6 20.72 13.84 -27.25
C SER A 6 19.61 13.17 -26.41
N LYS A 7 19.78 11.89 -26.05
CA LYS A 7 18.83 11.16 -25.19
C LYS A 7 18.79 11.73 -23.76
N GLY A 8 19.94 12.06 -23.19
CA GLY A 8 20.03 12.67 -21.85
C GLY A 8 19.35 14.04 -21.77
N HIS A 9 19.47 14.87 -22.81
CA HIS A 9 18.82 16.17 -22.89
C HIS A 9 17.30 16.05 -23.04
N HIS A 10 16.82 15.11 -23.86
CA HIS A 10 15.40 14.84 -24.03
C HIS A 10 14.72 14.39 -22.72
N HIS A 11 15.33 13.45 -21.99
CA HIS A 11 14.76 13.00 -20.70
C HIS A 11 14.76 14.09 -19.63
N ARG A 12 15.77 14.97 -19.60
CA ARG A 12 15.78 16.14 -18.71
C ARG A 12 14.61 17.08 -19.01
N LYS A 13 14.34 17.38 -20.29
CA LYS A 13 13.18 18.19 -20.67
C LYS A 13 11.86 17.56 -20.24
N VAL A 14 11.69 16.26 -20.43
CA VAL A 14 10.49 15.53 -19.99
C VAL A 14 10.31 15.61 -18.48
N ILE A 15 11.38 15.42 -17.69
CA ILE A 15 11.34 15.54 -16.23
C ILE A 15 10.95 16.96 -15.81
N CYS A 16 11.54 18.00 -16.41
CA CYS A 16 11.18 19.38 -16.10
C CYS A 16 9.72 19.69 -16.41
N VAL A 17 9.20 19.23 -17.54
CA VAL A 17 7.79 19.40 -17.91
C VAL A 17 6.88 18.67 -16.93
N LEU A 18 7.16 17.41 -16.61
CA LEU A 18 6.36 16.65 -15.65
C LEU A 18 6.39 17.27 -14.25
N ALA A 19 7.55 17.75 -13.80
CA ALA A 19 7.69 18.44 -12.52
C ALA A 19 6.90 19.76 -12.50
N ALA A 20 6.97 20.55 -13.59
CA ALA A 20 6.21 21.79 -13.72
C ALA A 20 4.69 21.53 -13.74
N CYS A 21 4.23 20.52 -14.47
CA CYS A 21 2.82 20.11 -14.48
C CYS A 21 2.37 19.62 -13.11
N ASN A 22 3.17 18.82 -12.43
CA ASN A 22 2.85 18.29 -11.10
C ASN A 22 2.75 19.42 -10.06
N ALA A 23 3.77 20.27 -9.98
CA ALA A 23 3.80 21.41 -9.05
C ALA A 23 2.70 22.43 -9.39
N GLY A 24 2.49 22.71 -10.67
CA GLY A 24 1.43 23.61 -11.16
C GLY A 24 0.04 23.11 -10.79
N ALA A 25 -0.24 21.81 -10.98
CA ALA A 25 -1.53 21.22 -10.62
C ALA A 25 -1.82 21.33 -9.11
N LEU A 26 -0.81 21.07 -8.27
CA LEU A 26 -0.94 21.22 -6.82
C LEU A 26 -1.14 22.69 -6.41
N ALA A 27 -0.33 23.61 -6.97
CA ALA A 27 -0.42 25.04 -6.67
C ALA A 27 -1.79 25.61 -7.07
N MET A 28 -2.31 25.23 -8.25
CA MET A 28 -3.65 25.61 -8.69
C MET A 28 -4.73 25.03 -7.78
N ALA A 29 -4.60 23.76 -7.34
CA ALA A 29 -5.56 23.15 -6.43
C ALA A 29 -5.60 23.86 -5.07
N LEU A 30 -4.44 24.23 -4.53
CA LEU A 30 -4.34 25.03 -3.30
C LEU A 30 -4.93 26.43 -3.49
N ASN A 31 -4.66 27.09 -4.61
CA ASN A 31 -5.19 28.42 -4.92
C ASN A 31 -6.72 28.43 -4.96
N LEU A 32 -7.35 27.36 -5.44
CA LEU A 32 -8.82 27.25 -5.47
C LEU A 32 -9.48 27.27 -4.08
N VAL A 33 -8.72 27.00 -3.01
CA VAL A 33 -9.27 26.80 -1.66
C VAL A 33 -8.63 27.66 -0.58
N VAL A 34 -7.46 28.27 -0.83
CA VAL A 34 -6.72 29.04 0.19
C VAL A 34 -7.48 30.27 0.71
N GLY A 35 -8.36 30.84 -0.10
CA GLY A 35 -9.18 31.99 0.27
C GLY A 35 -10.51 31.65 0.93
N LEU A 36 -10.77 30.38 1.25
CA LEU A 36 -12.02 29.95 1.85
C LEU A 36 -12.02 30.09 3.36
N ASN A 37 -13.16 30.48 3.90
CA ASN A 37 -13.40 30.40 5.33
C ASN A 37 -13.59 28.92 5.71
N PRO A 38 -13.24 28.54 6.95
CA PRO A 38 -13.38 27.17 7.44
C PRO A 38 -14.74 26.53 7.13
N GLU A 39 -15.85 27.24 7.33
CA GLU A 39 -17.20 26.68 7.16
C GLU A 39 -17.73 26.73 5.71
N ASP A 40 -16.94 27.25 4.75
CA ASP A 40 -17.36 27.34 3.36
C ASP A 40 -17.56 25.96 2.74
N LYS A 41 -18.55 25.86 1.85
CA LYS A 41 -18.82 24.65 1.06
C LYS A 41 -18.10 24.67 -0.27
N ILE A 42 -17.72 23.48 -0.75
CA ILE A 42 -17.10 23.33 -2.06
C ILE A 42 -18.20 23.17 -3.11
N SER A 43 -18.36 24.17 -3.98
CA SER A 43 -19.29 24.09 -5.10
C SER A 43 -18.89 22.97 -6.07
N ILE A 44 -19.87 22.40 -6.79
CA ILE A 44 -19.62 21.33 -7.78
C ILE A 44 -18.58 21.76 -8.82
N LYS A 45 -18.63 23.03 -9.28
CA LYS A 45 -17.65 23.58 -10.22
C LYS A 45 -16.24 23.57 -9.65
N ARG A 46 -16.06 24.02 -8.40
CA ARG A 46 -14.74 24.01 -7.74
C ARG A 46 -14.28 22.58 -7.48
N GLY A 47 -15.19 21.72 -7.02
CA GLY A 47 -14.94 20.30 -6.78
C GLY A 47 -14.49 19.55 -8.02
N SER A 48 -15.16 19.73 -9.16
CA SER A 48 -14.78 19.08 -10.41
C SER A 48 -13.40 19.55 -10.90
N MET A 49 -13.07 20.82 -10.73
CA MET A 49 -11.72 21.34 -11.00
C MET A 49 -10.68 20.71 -10.07
N LEU A 50 -10.98 20.55 -8.77
CA LEU A 50 -10.11 19.87 -7.82
C LEU A 50 -9.86 18.40 -8.21
N THR A 51 -10.88 17.67 -8.67
CA THR A 51 -10.71 16.30 -9.18
C THR A 51 -9.84 16.26 -10.43
N ALA A 52 -10.05 17.17 -11.39
CA ALA A 52 -9.23 17.24 -12.59
C ALA A 52 -7.76 17.52 -12.26
N LEU A 53 -7.51 18.48 -11.36
CA LEU A 53 -6.17 18.81 -10.87
C LEU A 53 -5.54 17.66 -10.08
N GLY A 54 -6.32 16.96 -9.26
CA GLY A 54 -5.90 15.75 -8.56
C GLY A 54 -5.46 14.66 -9.53
N LEU A 55 -6.24 14.40 -10.59
CA LEU A 55 -5.90 13.41 -11.62
C LEU A 55 -4.57 13.76 -12.31
N VAL A 56 -4.42 15.03 -12.72
CA VAL A 56 -3.16 15.52 -13.31
C VAL A 56 -2.01 15.35 -12.32
N TYR A 57 -2.20 15.74 -11.05
CA TYR A 57 -1.19 15.63 -10.02
C TYR A 57 -0.70 14.19 -9.83
N PHE A 58 -1.60 13.24 -9.54
CA PHE A 58 -1.19 11.87 -9.24
C PHE A 58 -0.60 11.13 -10.46
N ALA A 59 -1.16 11.36 -11.66
CA ALA A 59 -0.63 10.78 -12.89
C ALA A 59 0.76 11.33 -13.23
N THR A 60 0.95 12.66 -13.18
CA THR A 60 2.26 13.27 -13.43
C THR A 60 3.29 12.92 -12.36
N LEU A 61 2.88 12.75 -11.10
CA LEU A 61 3.78 12.31 -10.02
C LEU A 61 4.32 10.91 -10.29
N PHE A 62 3.45 9.97 -10.66
CA PHE A 62 3.85 8.60 -10.99
C PHE A 62 4.80 8.56 -12.19
N GLU A 63 4.45 9.27 -13.27
CA GLU A 63 5.29 9.35 -14.45
C GLU A 63 6.63 10.02 -14.15
N LEU A 64 6.65 11.08 -13.35
CA LEU A 64 7.88 11.75 -12.92
C LEU A 64 8.81 10.78 -12.18
N ILE A 65 8.27 10.00 -11.22
CA ILE A 65 9.05 9.01 -10.48
C ILE A 65 9.55 7.90 -11.41
N ASN A 66 8.70 7.41 -12.32
CA ASN A 66 9.09 6.37 -13.28
C ASN A 66 10.18 6.85 -14.23
N VAL A 67 10.03 8.05 -14.81
CA VAL A 67 11.02 8.61 -15.74
C VAL A 67 12.34 8.85 -15.02
N ALA A 68 12.29 9.39 -13.80
CA ALA A 68 13.46 9.57 -12.95
C ALA A 68 14.16 8.22 -12.66
N ALA A 69 13.41 7.18 -12.31
CA ALA A 69 13.95 5.88 -11.96
C ALA A 69 14.46 5.07 -13.17
N LEU A 70 13.81 5.20 -14.34
CA LEU A 70 14.09 4.38 -15.52
C LEU A 70 15.10 5.00 -16.48
N PHE A 71 15.12 6.33 -16.61
CA PHE A 71 15.84 7.01 -17.70
C PHE A 71 16.94 7.99 -17.24
N THR A 72 17.15 8.16 -15.92
CA THR A 72 18.27 8.98 -15.42
C THR A 72 19.48 8.13 -15.01
N GLY A 73 20.67 8.74 -14.99
CA GLY A 73 21.88 8.08 -14.48
C GLY A 73 21.76 7.69 -12.99
N ALA A 74 21.08 8.49 -12.18
CA ALA A 74 20.81 8.16 -10.77
C ALA A 74 19.87 6.93 -10.65
N GLY A 75 18.81 6.89 -11.45
CA GLY A 75 17.91 5.75 -11.55
C GLY A 75 18.60 4.48 -12.03
N ALA A 76 19.47 4.59 -13.06
CA ALA A 76 20.28 3.47 -13.54
C ALA A 76 21.19 2.90 -12.44
N ARG A 77 21.89 3.76 -11.67
CA ARG A 77 22.69 3.33 -10.51
C ARG A 77 21.84 2.62 -9.45
N LEU A 78 20.66 3.15 -9.14
CA LEU A 78 19.74 2.55 -8.17
C LEU A 78 19.28 1.16 -8.62
N ARG A 79 18.79 1.04 -9.86
CA ARG A 79 18.32 -0.23 -10.44
C ARG A 79 19.43 -1.26 -10.50
N HIS A 80 20.64 -0.87 -10.88
CA HIS A 80 21.78 -1.77 -10.91
C HIS A 80 22.17 -2.24 -9.51
N LYS A 81 22.31 -1.31 -8.56
CA LYS A 81 22.66 -1.61 -7.16
C LYS A 81 21.68 -2.60 -6.52
N TYR A 82 20.39 -2.44 -6.79
CA TYR A 82 19.35 -3.27 -6.21
C TYR A 82 18.77 -4.30 -7.16
N LYS A 83 19.37 -4.55 -8.35
CA LYS A 83 18.89 -5.49 -9.39
C LYS A 83 17.37 -5.42 -9.62
N LEU A 84 16.85 -4.22 -9.86
CA LEU A 84 15.40 -3.98 -10.02
C LEU A 84 14.96 -4.20 -11.46
N SER A 85 13.91 -5.00 -11.63
CA SER A 85 13.17 -5.12 -12.90
C SER A 85 12.30 -3.88 -13.17
N CYS A 86 11.84 -3.72 -14.41
CA CYS A 86 10.92 -2.63 -14.77
C CYS A 86 9.63 -2.70 -13.92
N GLY A 87 9.05 -3.89 -13.75
CA GLY A 87 7.87 -4.08 -12.90
C GLY A 87 8.13 -3.63 -11.46
N GLU A 88 9.26 -4.01 -10.87
CA GLU A 88 9.64 -3.59 -9.50
C GLU A 88 9.80 -2.08 -9.36
N VAL A 89 10.28 -1.39 -10.40
CA VAL A 89 10.32 0.07 -10.40
C VAL A 89 8.90 0.65 -10.38
N LEU A 90 8.00 0.19 -11.25
CA LEU A 90 6.61 0.65 -11.27
C LEU A 90 5.90 0.39 -9.93
N ASP A 91 6.14 -0.77 -9.31
CA ASP A 91 5.58 -1.12 -7.99
C ASP A 91 6.11 -0.20 -6.87
N ILE A 92 7.39 0.18 -6.93
CA ILE A 92 7.98 1.16 -6.01
C ILE A 92 7.34 2.53 -6.25
N SER A 93 7.23 2.98 -7.51
CA SER A 93 6.62 4.26 -7.86
C SER A 93 5.17 4.36 -7.39
N ASN A 94 4.38 3.32 -7.62
CA ASN A 94 2.99 3.24 -7.15
C ASN A 94 2.90 3.41 -5.62
N LYS A 95 3.75 2.70 -4.85
CA LYS A 95 3.81 2.83 -3.39
C LYS A 95 4.24 4.21 -2.92
N LEU A 96 5.13 4.89 -3.64
CA LEU A 96 5.54 6.27 -3.33
C LEU A 96 4.39 7.25 -3.55
N VAL A 97 3.65 7.13 -4.65
CA VAL A 97 2.45 7.97 -4.91
C VAL A 97 1.38 7.71 -3.85
N SER A 98 1.14 6.46 -3.48
CA SER A 98 0.24 6.09 -2.39
C SER A 98 0.65 6.72 -1.05
N ALA A 99 1.94 6.72 -0.71
CA ALA A 99 2.44 7.37 0.50
C ALA A 99 2.21 8.90 0.48
N VAL A 100 2.34 9.55 -0.68
CA VAL A 100 2.05 10.98 -0.83
C VAL A 100 0.55 11.26 -0.68
N GLN A 101 -0.31 10.46 -1.30
CA GLN A 101 -1.77 10.59 -1.10
C GLN A 101 -2.15 10.46 0.38
N ALA A 102 -1.60 9.44 1.05
CA ALA A 102 -1.87 9.21 2.46
C ALA A 102 -1.41 10.39 3.33
N ALA A 103 -0.26 11.00 3.01
CA ALA A 103 0.21 12.20 3.70
C ALA A 103 -0.79 13.37 3.55
N PHE A 104 -1.32 13.61 2.35
CA PHE A 104 -2.35 14.64 2.15
C PHE A 104 -3.65 14.33 2.90
N SER A 105 -4.06 13.06 2.93
CA SER A 105 -5.21 12.61 3.72
C SER A 105 -5.00 12.90 5.20
N CYS A 106 -3.84 12.52 5.75
CA CYS A 106 -3.53 12.73 7.16
C CYS A 106 -3.44 14.21 7.54
N VAL A 107 -2.84 15.05 6.69
CA VAL A 107 -2.79 16.50 6.91
C VAL A 107 -4.21 17.07 6.94
N THR A 108 -5.06 16.67 5.99
CA THR A 108 -6.47 17.08 5.98
C THR A 108 -7.18 16.63 7.25
N GLY A 109 -7.06 15.34 7.61
CA GLY A 109 -7.66 14.78 8.81
C GLY A 109 -7.20 15.50 10.08
N ALA A 110 -5.91 15.80 10.21
CA ALA A 110 -5.38 16.51 11.37
C ALA A 110 -5.96 17.94 11.49
N ILE A 111 -6.02 18.69 10.38
CA ILE A 111 -6.56 20.06 10.38
C ILE A 111 -8.06 20.05 10.69
N VAL A 112 -8.84 19.20 10.01
CA VAL A 112 -10.28 19.09 10.24
C VAL A 112 -10.57 18.60 11.66
N CYS A 113 -9.79 17.66 12.19
CA CYS A 113 -9.92 17.18 13.56
C CYS A 113 -9.69 18.31 14.57
N ALA A 114 -8.57 19.04 14.42
CA ALA A 114 -8.21 20.14 15.32
C ALA A 114 -9.23 21.29 15.27
N TRP A 115 -9.91 21.48 14.14
CA TRP A 115 -10.94 22.51 13.99
C TRP A 115 -12.32 22.06 14.49
N SER A 116 -12.84 20.96 13.94
CA SER A 116 -14.23 20.54 14.12
C SER A 116 -14.45 19.85 15.47
N CYS A 117 -13.53 19.00 15.91
CA CYS A 117 -13.74 18.20 17.13
C CYS A 117 -13.69 19.03 18.42
N THR A 118 -13.07 20.21 18.40
CA THR A 118 -12.97 21.09 19.58
C THR A 118 -14.13 22.08 19.69
N ARG A 119 -14.99 22.18 18.66
CA ARG A 119 -16.10 23.13 18.60
C ARG A 119 -17.43 22.42 18.83
N ASP A 120 -17.94 21.79 17.78
CA ASP A 120 -19.12 20.95 17.83
C ASP A 120 -18.83 19.66 17.05
N PHE A 121 -18.73 18.57 17.80
CA PHE A 121 -18.46 17.23 17.27
C PHE A 121 -19.42 16.83 16.14
N MET A 122 -20.69 17.24 16.22
CA MET A 122 -21.74 16.85 15.28
C MET A 122 -21.87 17.83 14.12
N ARG A 123 -21.78 19.14 14.38
CA ARG A 123 -22.19 20.18 13.42
C ARG A 123 -21.05 21.00 12.83
N SER A 124 -19.90 21.10 13.49
CA SER A 124 -18.79 21.91 12.95
C SER A 124 -18.26 21.31 11.66
N SER A 125 -18.15 22.14 10.62
CA SER A 125 -17.66 21.73 9.32
C SER A 125 -16.37 22.46 8.95
N HIS A 126 -15.58 21.83 8.08
CA HIS A 126 -14.36 22.43 7.55
C HIS A 126 -14.22 22.13 6.05
N PHE A 127 -14.04 23.16 5.21
CA PHE A 127 -14.01 23.05 3.75
C PHE A 127 -12.97 22.03 3.26
N MET A 128 -11.86 21.87 3.98
CA MET A 128 -10.79 20.93 3.62
C MET A 128 -11.26 19.48 3.54
N SER A 129 -12.27 19.10 4.33
CA SER A 129 -12.89 17.77 4.26
C SER A 129 -13.46 17.53 2.85
N GLU A 130 -14.33 18.42 2.38
CA GLU A 130 -14.93 18.33 1.05
C GLU A 130 -13.90 18.55 -0.07
N ALA A 131 -13.01 19.53 0.09
CA ALA A 131 -12.00 19.86 -0.91
C ALA A 131 -11.05 18.68 -1.17
N TYR A 132 -10.57 18.04 -0.10
CA TYR A 132 -9.73 16.87 -0.22
C TYR A 132 -10.50 15.64 -0.68
N ALA A 133 -11.78 15.47 -0.34
CA ALA A 133 -12.60 14.41 -0.93
C ALA A 133 -12.63 14.52 -2.47
N TRP A 134 -12.85 15.72 -3.02
CA TRP A 134 -12.82 15.97 -4.47
C TRP A 134 -11.43 15.73 -5.08
N PHE A 135 -10.37 16.26 -4.46
CA PHE A 135 -9.01 16.10 -4.96
C PHE A 135 -8.51 14.65 -4.85
N GLY A 136 -8.73 14.02 -3.70
CA GLY A 136 -8.31 12.67 -3.36
C GLY A 136 -9.10 11.57 -4.07
N ALA A 137 -10.36 11.79 -4.44
CA ALA A 137 -11.13 10.83 -5.24
C ALA A 137 -10.40 10.48 -6.54
N ALA A 138 -9.75 11.45 -7.19
CA ALA A 138 -8.98 11.23 -8.40
C ALA A 138 -7.84 10.22 -8.23
N TYR A 139 -7.19 10.20 -7.06
CA TYR A 139 -6.17 9.20 -6.74
C TYR A 139 -6.75 7.79 -6.79
N PHE A 140 -7.89 7.54 -6.16
CA PHE A 140 -8.46 6.18 -6.09
C PHE A 140 -8.75 5.59 -7.47
N PHE A 141 -9.25 6.41 -8.40
CA PHE A 141 -9.50 5.98 -9.79
C PHE A 141 -8.20 5.80 -10.58
N TYR A 142 -7.27 6.74 -10.45
CA TYR A 142 -5.95 6.66 -11.07
C TYR A 142 -5.16 5.43 -10.57
N ASP A 143 -5.25 5.11 -9.29
CA ASP A 143 -4.46 4.05 -8.67
C ASP A 143 -4.88 2.66 -9.18
N ILE A 144 -6.17 2.46 -9.48
CA ILE A 144 -6.65 1.25 -10.16
C ILE A 144 -5.92 1.02 -11.50
N TRP A 145 -5.78 2.08 -12.30
CA TRP A 145 -5.03 2.00 -13.56
C TRP A 145 -3.55 1.70 -13.31
N SER A 146 -2.92 2.39 -12.35
CA SER A 146 -1.49 2.23 -12.12
C SER A 146 -1.14 0.87 -11.50
N MET A 147 -1.98 0.33 -10.62
CA MET A 147 -1.88 -1.03 -10.09
C MET A 147 -2.08 -2.09 -11.19
N TYR A 148 -3.02 -1.87 -12.11
CA TYR A 148 -3.17 -2.74 -13.29
C TYR A 148 -1.90 -2.75 -14.15
N MET A 149 -1.28 -1.59 -14.38
CA MET A 149 0.00 -1.49 -15.10
C MET A 149 1.13 -2.24 -14.37
N VAL A 150 1.21 -2.12 -13.04
CA VAL A 150 2.13 -2.92 -12.21
C VAL A 150 1.87 -4.42 -12.41
N TYR A 151 0.62 -4.86 -12.35
CA TYR A 151 0.24 -6.26 -12.53
C TYR A 151 0.67 -6.82 -13.90
N VAL A 152 0.41 -6.07 -14.97
CA VAL A 152 0.79 -6.46 -16.33
C VAL A 152 2.31 -6.60 -16.45
N HIS A 153 3.08 -5.62 -15.94
CA HIS A 153 4.54 -5.66 -16.02
C HIS A 153 5.18 -6.70 -15.11
N MET A 154 4.59 -7.00 -13.95
CA MET A 154 5.04 -8.09 -13.08
C MET A 154 4.81 -9.44 -13.72
N THR A 155 3.59 -9.68 -14.20
CA THR A 155 3.19 -10.97 -14.78
C THR A 155 3.97 -11.25 -16.06
N THR A 156 4.11 -10.25 -16.93
CA THR A 156 4.88 -10.38 -18.17
C THR A 156 6.36 -10.68 -17.90
N ASN A 157 6.98 -10.05 -16.89
CA ASN A 157 8.36 -10.35 -16.50
C ASN A 157 8.50 -11.79 -15.98
N VAL A 158 7.59 -12.23 -15.10
CA VAL A 158 7.62 -13.60 -14.56
C VAL A 158 7.44 -14.63 -15.66
N ASP A 159 6.50 -14.42 -16.58
CA ASP A 159 6.28 -15.33 -17.71
C ASP A 159 7.43 -15.32 -18.72
N TYR A 160 8.09 -14.17 -18.91
CA TYR A 160 9.32 -14.09 -19.68
C TYR A 160 10.44 -14.94 -19.04
N PHE A 161 10.69 -14.79 -17.74
CA PHE A 161 11.71 -15.59 -17.05
C PHE A 161 11.36 -17.08 -17.02
N ARG A 162 10.11 -17.44 -16.71
CA ARG A 162 9.64 -18.84 -16.70
C ARG A 162 9.81 -19.48 -18.07
N ARG A 163 9.49 -18.75 -19.16
CA ARG A 163 9.73 -19.23 -20.52
C ARG A 163 11.21 -19.31 -20.86
N ARG A 164 12.04 -18.34 -20.50
CA ARG A 164 13.50 -18.42 -20.70
C ARG A 164 14.10 -19.62 -19.98
N PHE A 165 13.65 -19.95 -18.77
CA PHE A 165 14.09 -21.15 -18.07
C PHE A 165 13.56 -22.44 -18.69
N ARG A 166 12.32 -22.45 -19.19
CA ARG A 166 11.78 -23.59 -19.96
C ARG A 166 12.52 -23.78 -21.27
N LEU A 167 12.75 -22.71 -22.02
CA LEU A 167 13.53 -22.70 -23.27
C LEU A 167 14.98 -23.11 -23.02
N ALA A 168 15.66 -22.60 -21.98
CA ALA A 168 17.00 -23.08 -21.63
C ALA A 168 17.03 -24.57 -21.26
N ARG A 169 15.92 -25.12 -20.75
CA ARG A 169 15.75 -26.55 -20.47
C ARG A 169 15.35 -27.35 -21.73
N THR A 170 14.68 -26.72 -22.69
CA THR A 170 14.18 -27.34 -23.93
C THR A 170 15.17 -27.19 -25.10
N GLU A 171 16.00 -26.15 -25.14
CA GLU A 171 17.14 -25.97 -26.06
C GLU A 171 18.24 -27.00 -25.79
N ALA A 172 18.31 -27.55 -24.58
CA ALA A 172 19.08 -28.76 -24.30
C ALA A 172 18.50 -30.02 -24.98
N LEU A 173 17.31 -29.94 -25.62
CA LEU A 173 16.57 -31.10 -26.12
C LEU A 173 15.93 -30.96 -27.51
N SER A 174 15.74 -29.78 -28.13
CA SER A 174 15.25 -29.66 -29.51
C SER A 174 15.39 -28.26 -30.10
N SER A 175 15.90 -28.20 -31.35
CA SER A 175 15.86 -27.04 -32.24
C SER A 175 14.50 -26.99 -32.95
N GLY A 176 13.84 -25.83 -33.00
CA GLY A 176 12.61 -25.67 -33.77
C GLY A 176 11.87 -24.37 -33.47
N ASP A 177 11.83 -23.51 -34.49
CA ASP A 177 11.15 -22.21 -34.55
C ASP A 177 9.71 -22.25 -34.02
N ASN A 178 9.37 -21.24 -33.20
CA ASN A 178 8.04 -20.64 -33.16
C ASN A 178 8.07 -19.31 -32.38
N ALA A 179 8.07 -18.19 -33.12
CA ALA A 179 7.88 -16.85 -32.58
C ALA A 179 6.45 -16.72 -32.01
N THR A 180 6.31 -16.88 -30.68
CA THR A 180 5.00 -16.92 -30.03
C THR A 180 4.56 -15.54 -29.52
N ASN A 181 3.34 -15.17 -29.95
CA ASN A 181 2.64 -13.94 -29.60
C ASN A 181 2.47 -13.78 -28.08
N ILE A 182 3.02 -12.70 -27.49
CA ILE A 182 2.91 -12.43 -26.05
C ILE A 182 1.49 -11.93 -25.74
N LYS A 183 0.61 -12.82 -25.29
CA LYS A 183 -0.71 -12.41 -24.74
C LYS A 183 -0.50 -11.57 -23.48
N ARG A 184 -0.86 -10.29 -23.55
CA ARG A 184 -0.90 -9.40 -22.36
C ARG A 184 -2.06 -9.84 -21.45
N PRO A 185 -1.87 -9.85 -20.11
CA PRO A 185 -2.95 -10.17 -19.18
C PRO A 185 -4.13 -9.20 -19.37
N SER A 186 -5.36 -9.71 -19.35
CA SER A 186 -6.55 -8.86 -19.46
C SER A 186 -6.85 -8.15 -18.14
N PHE A 187 -7.55 -7.01 -18.20
CA PHE A 187 -8.02 -6.30 -17.01
C PHE A 187 -8.90 -7.19 -16.11
N PHE A 188 -9.70 -8.07 -16.70
CA PHE A 188 -10.53 -9.00 -15.93
C PHE A 188 -9.72 -10.04 -15.16
N ALA A 189 -8.55 -10.45 -15.67
CA ALA A 189 -7.61 -11.28 -14.92
C ALA A 189 -7.05 -10.54 -13.70
N TYR A 190 -6.76 -9.24 -13.84
CA TYR A 190 -6.36 -8.38 -12.73
C TYR A 190 -7.46 -8.24 -11.67
N CYS A 191 -8.71 -8.01 -12.07
CA CYS A 191 -9.84 -7.90 -11.13
C CYS A 191 -10.02 -9.15 -10.26
N ARG A 192 -9.68 -10.33 -10.79
CA ARG A 192 -9.72 -11.60 -10.05
C ARG A 192 -8.48 -11.84 -9.18
N HIS A 193 -7.36 -11.20 -9.49
CA HIS A 193 -6.10 -11.40 -8.78
C HIS A 193 -6.09 -10.69 -7.42
N GLU A 194 -6.55 -9.43 -7.36
CA GLU A 194 -6.52 -8.61 -6.13
C GLU A 194 -7.90 -7.93 -5.86
N PRO A 195 -8.99 -8.70 -5.71
CA PRO A 195 -10.35 -8.15 -5.65
C PRO A 195 -10.59 -7.27 -4.42
N VAL A 196 -9.95 -7.57 -3.29
CA VAL A 196 -10.14 -6.83 -2.03
C VAL A 196 -9.60 -5.41 -2.14
N ILE A 197 -8.40 -5.24 -2.69
CA ILE A 197 -7.79 -3.91 -2.86
C ILE A 197 -8.55 -3.11 -3.92
N LEU A 198 -8.96 -3.76 -5.02
CA LEU A 198 -9.77 -3.10 -6.05
C LEU A 198 -11.10 -2.58 -5.47
N MET A 199 -11.83 -3.44 -4.75
CA MET A 199 -13.11 -3.06 -4.12
C MET A 199 -12.92 -1.96 -3.07
N HIS A 200 -11.83 -1.98 -2.31
CA HIS A 200 -11.49 -0.90 -1.38
C HIS A 200 -11.35 0.45 -2.09
N HIS A 201 -10.65 0.50 -3.23
CA HIS A 201 -10.47 1.75 -3.99
C HIS A 201 -11.78 2.23 -4.62
N LEU A 202 -12.60 1.33 -5.16
CA LEU A 202 -13.92 1.66 -5.70
C LEU A 202 -14.88 2.14 -4.62
N PHE A 203 -14.87 1.48 -3.45
CA PHE A 203 -15.73 1.84 -2.33
C PHE A 203 -15.35 3.19 -1.74
N ILE A 204 -14.07 3.42 -1.43
CA ILE A 204 -13.64 4.71 -0.84
C ILE A 204 -13.72 5.84 -1.87
N GLY A 205 -13.19 5.62 -3.07
CA GLY A 205 -13.16 6.63 -4.13
C GLY A 205 -14.54 6.97 -4.72
N GLY A 206 -15.49 6.03 -4.69
CA GLY A 206 -16.86 6.23 -5.17
C GLY A 206 -17.85 6.52 -4.04
N PHE A 207 -18.13 5.51 -3.21
CA PHE A 207 -19.13 5.63 -2.14
C PHE A 207 -18.68 6.57 -1.03
N GLY A 208 -17.42 6.47 -0.57
CA GLY A 208 -16.87 7.38 0.45
C GLY A 208 -16.91 8.84 -0.01
N PHE A 209 -16.53 9.09 -1.26
CA PHE A 209 -16.65 10.41 -1.88
C PHE A 209 -18.11 10.93 -1.88
N LEU A 210 -19.07 10.11 -2.34
CA LEU A 210 -20.49 10.47 -2.37
C LEU A 210 -21.04 10.79 -0.98
N VAL A 211 -20.59 10.05 0.04
CA VAL A 211 -20.98 10.31 1.43
C VAL A 211 -20.52 11.68 1.89
N ILE A 212 -19.25 12.02 1.65
CA ILE A 212 -18.67 13.28 2.15
C ILE A 212 -19.26 14.50 1.46
N VAL A 213 -19.49 14.41 0.15
CA VAL A 213 -19.95 15.53 -0.68
C VAL A 213 -21.46 15.71 -0.67
N TYR A 214 -22.24 14.63 -0.57
CA TYR A 214 -23.69 14.71 -0.72
C TYR A 214 -24.47 14.11 0.46
N LEU A 215 -24.18 12.87 0.85
CA LEU A 215 -25.08 12.15 1.79
C LEU A 215 -24.96 12.59 3.25
N ARG A 216 -23.82 13.15 3.69
CA ARG A 216 -23.65 13.55 5.09
C ARG A 216 -24.43 14.80 5.50
N GLY A 217 -24.96 15.57 4.54
CA GLY A 217 -25.77 16.77 4.82
C GLY A 217 -25.05 17.83 5.66
N GLY A 218 -23.72 17.93 5.56
CA GLY A 218 -22.90 18.90 6.30
C GLY A 218 -22.51 18.50 7.73
N LEU A 219 -22.93 17.33 8.22
CA LEU A 219 -22.65 16.86 9.58
C LEU A 219 -21.41 15.96 9.64
N GLY A 220 -20.80 15.88 10.82
CA GLY A 220 -19.83 14.82 11.16
C GLY A 220 -18.41 15.00 10.59
N ASP A 221 -17.95 16.21 10.28
CA ASP A 221 -16.56 16.41 9.81
C ASP A 221 -15.52 15.99 10.85
N CYS A 222 -15.84 16.09 12.15
CA CYS A 222 -15.01 15.49 13.18
C CYS A 222 -14.87 13.97 12.96
N VAL A 223 -15.95 13.24 12.71
CA VAL A 223 -15.92 11.79 12.42
C VAL A 223 -15.09 11.49 11.16
N PHE A 224 -15.34 12.22 10.07
CA PHE A 224 -14.60 12.03 8.81
C PHE A 224 -13.12 12.39 8.94
N SER A 225 -12.74 13.30 9.83
CA SER A 225 -11.34 13.61 10.11
C SER A 225 -10.56 12.38 10.59
N PHE A 226 -11.17 11.54 11.43
CA PHE A 226 -10.57 10.27 11.85
C PHE A 226 -10.51 9.26 10.72
N VAL A 227 -11.52 9.24 9.83
CA VAL A 227 -11.48 8.41 8.61
C VAL A 227 -10.30 8.79 7.72
N TYR A 228 -10.01 10.09 7.57
CA TYR A 228 -8.81 10.53 6.84
C TYR A 228 -7.50 10.15 7.53
N LEU A 229 -7.47 10.21 8.87
CA LEU A 229 -6.31 9.80 9.68
C LEU A 229 -6.04 8.28 9.64
N MET A 230 -7.01 7.46 9.20
CA MET A 230 -6.78 6.03 8.96
C MET A 230 -5.67 5.78 7.94
N GLU A 231 -5.40 6.73 7.05
CA GLU A 231 -4.31 6.63 6.08
C GLU A 231 -2.90 6.79 6.70
N LEU A 232 -2.77 7.13 7.99
CA LEU A 232 -1.46 7.36 8.62
C LEU A 232 -0.56 6.12 8.62
N SER A 233 -1.14 4.92 8.60
CA SER A 233 -0.38 3.68 8.47
C SER A 233 0.17 3.46 7.06
N THR A 234 -0.46 4.02 6.02
CA THR A 234 -0.17 3.75 4.61
C THR A 234 1.26 4.13 4.21
N PRO A 235 1.85 5.27 4.62
CA PRO A 235 3.26 5.56 4.37
C PRO A 235 4.20 4.49 4.93
N CYS A 236 3.91 3.93 6.11
CA CYS A 236 4.71 2.86 6.72
C CYS A 236 4.55 1.53 5.96
N VAL A 237 3.34 1.21 5.52
CA VAL A 237 3.03 0.02 4.69
C VAL A 237 3.77 0.13 3.34
N SER A 238 3.66 1.27 2.68
CA SER A 238 4.35 1.57 1.41
C SER A 238 5.86 1.50 1.55
N LEU A 239 6.42 2.12 2.59
CA LEU A 239 7.86 2.05 2.86
C LEU A 239 8.33 0.62 3.11
N ARG A 240 7.56 -0.19 3.83
CA ARG A 240 7.87 -1.63 4.03
C ARG A 240 7.91 -2.36 2.69
N GLY A 241 6.95 -2.10 1.81
CA GLY A 241 6.90 -2.65 0.46
C GLY A 241 8.11 -2.24 -0.38
N VAL A 242 8.46 -0.95 -0.39
CA VAL A 242 9.64 -0.42 -1.10
C VAL A 242 10.93 -1.07 -0.59
N LEU A 243 11.15 -1.12 0.72
CA LEU A 243 12.32 -1.75 1.33
C LEU A 243 12.40 -3.26 1.01
N ALA A 244 11.25 -3.92 0.89
CA ALA A 244 11.20 -5.32 0.48
C ALA A 244 11.67 -5.51 -0.97
N ARG A 245 11.26 -4.63 -1.91
CA ARG A 245 11.73 -4.64 -3.31
C ARG A 245 13.21 -4.28 -3.44
N LEU A 246 13.70 -3.38 -2.59
CA LEU A 246 15.13 -3.05 -2.47
C LEU A 246 15.95 -4.15 -1.76
N ARG A 247 15.37 -5.33 -1.50
CA ARG A 247 16.02 -6.48 -0.86
C ARG A 247 16.61 -6.15 0.53
N ARG A 248 16.07 -5.13 1.24
CA ARG A 248 16.56 -4.68 2.56
C ARG A 248 15.79 -5.24 3.75
N LYS A 249 15.17 -6.42 3.62
CA LYS A 249 14.35 -7.04 4.69
C LYS A 249 15.12 -7.31 6.00
N ARG A 250 16.45 -7.48 5.94
CA ARG A 250 17.32 -7.69 7.12
C ARG A 250 17.75 -6.40 7.84
N SER A 251 17.47 -5.23 7.26
CA SER A 251 17.94 -3.96 7.81
C SER A 251 17.20 -3.57 9.10
N ARG A 252 17.88 -2.84 10.00
CA ARG A 252 17.24 -2.24 11.18
C ARG A 252 16.08 -1.33 10.79
N LEU A 253 16.22 -0.59 9.69
CA LEU A 253 15.17 0.26 9.12
C LEU A 253 13.90 -0.54 8.77
N TYR A 254 14.04 -1.72 8.16
CA TYR A 254 12.89 -2.57 7.83
C TYR A 254 12.14 -3.05 9.08
N ARG A 255 12.87 -3.37 10.16
CA ARG A 255 12.28 -3.77 11.44
C ARG A 255 11.62 -2.59 12.17
N ALA A 256 12.32 -1.46 12.29
CA ALA A 256 11.80 -0.25 12.91
C ALA A 256 10.53 0.27 12.19
N ASN A 257 10.56 0.33 10.86
CA ASN A 257 9.37 0.66 10.07
C ASN A 257 8.24 -0.37 10.25
N GLY A 258 8.56 -1.65 10.41
CA GLY A 258 7.57 -2.69 10.72
C GLY A 258 6.84 -2.48 12.05
N LEU A 259 7.57 -2.05 13.10
CA LEU A 259 6.98 -1.70 14.39
C LEU A 259 6.15 -0.41 14.30
N ALA A 260 6.69 0.62 13.63
CA ALA A 260 5.96 1.86 13.38
C ALA A 260 4.67 1.62 12.61
N MET A 261 4.71 0.76 11.58
CA MET A 261 3.54 0.33 10.81
C MET A 261 2.50 -0.34 11.71
N LEU A 262 2.91 -1.27 12.60
CA LEU A 262 2.00 -1.96 13.51
C LEU A 262 1.34 -1.00 14.50
N ALA A 263 2.12 -0.10 15.10
CA ALA A 263 1.61 0.91 16.03
C ALA A 263 0.64 1.88 15.34
N ALA A 264 1.03 2.43 14.18
CA ALA A 264 0.17 3.33 13.41
C ALA A 264 -1.14 2.65 12.99
N PHE A 265 -1.08 1.38 12.57
CA PHE A 265 -2.28 0.64 12.18
C PHE A 265 -3.21 0.38 13.39
N ALA A 266 -2.65 0.00 14.54
CA ALA A 266 -3.44 -0.20 15.75
C ALA A 266 -4.15 1.10 16.17
N LEU A 267 -3.43 2.22 16.24
CA LEU A 267 -3.96 3.48 16.73
C LEU A 267 -4.94 4.11 15.73
N CYS A 268 -4.53 4.25 14.47
CA CYS A 268 -5.27 5.06 13.51
C CYS A 268 -6.35 4.28 12.74
N ARG A 269 -6.28 2.94 12.70
CA ARG A 269 -7.28 2.12 11.98
C ARG A 269 -8.16 1.29 12.91
N VAL A 270 -7.57 0.64 13.92
CA VAL A 270 -8.31 -0.25 14.82
C VAL A 270 -8.96 0.52 15.96
N ALA A 271 -8.21 1.40 16.65
CA ALA A 271 -8.71 2.12 17.81
C ALA A 271 -9.48 3.41 17.45
N ALA A 272 -9.19 4.04 16.31
CA ALA A 272 -9.78 5.31 15.91
C ALA A 272 -11.31 5.28 15.83
N LEU A 273 -11.91 4.31 15.13
CA LEU A 273 -13.37 4.24 14.99
C LEU A 273 -14.11 3.97 16.32
N PRO A 274 -13.69 3.00 17.16
CA PRO A 274 -14.22 2.85 18.52
C PRO A 274 -14.08 4.11 19.37
N TYR A 275 -12.95 4.82 19.27
CA TYR A 275 -12.73 6.08 19.98
C TYR A 275 -13.70 7.17 19.51
N VAL A 276 -13.98 7.27 18.21
CA VAL A 276 -14.99 8.20 17.68
C VAL A 276 -16.39 7.86 18.17
N CYS A 277 -16.76 6.58 18.26
CA CYS A 277 -18.02 6.18 18.88
C CYS A 277 -18.10 6.60 20.36
N LEU A 278 -16.97 6.61 21.08
CA LEU A 278 -16.91 7.10 22.46
C LEU A 278 -17.08 8.62 22.52
N LEU A 279 -16.47 9.36 21.60
CA LEU A 279 -16.68 10.81 21.48
C LEU A 279 -18.15 11.14 21.19
N TYR A 280 -18.78 10.39 20.29
CA TYR A 280 -20.22 10.51 20.02
C TYR A 280 -21.06 10.20 21.26
N ALA A 281 -20.75 9.12 21.99
CA ALA A 281 -21.46 8.76 23.21
C ALA A 281 -21.43 9.90 24.25
N ARG A 282 -20.27 10.54 24.42
CA ARG A 282 -20.12 11.72 25.30
C ARG A 282 -20.88 12.94 24.77
N ALA A 283 -20.83 13.20 23.47
CA ALA A 283 -21.53 14.33 22.86
C ALA A 283 -23.06 14.18 22.91
N ALA A 284 -23.57 12.94 22.90
CA ALA A 284 -24.99 12.62 22.98
C ALA A 284 -25.49 12.34 24.41
N ASP A 285 -24.61 12.40 25.41
CA ASP A 285 -24.87 12.04 26.80
C ASP A 285 -25.50 10.62 26.97
N LEU A 286 -24.93 9.65 26.26
CA LEU A 286 -25.36 8.25 26.26
C LEU A 286 -24.23 7.35 26.78
N SER A 287 -24.59 6.21 27.37
CA SER A 287 -23.61 5.14 27.56
C SER A 287 -23.13 4.60 26.21
N TYR A 288 -21.90 4.07 26.15
CA TYR A 288 -21.27 3.64 24.89
C TYR A 288 -22.13 2.64 24.09
N LEU A 289 -22.73 1.65 24.74
CA LEU A 289 -23.59 0.66 24.08
C LEU A 289 -24.91 1.28 23.61
N GLN A 290 -25.49 2.22 24.37
CA GLN A 290 -26.69 2.94 23.94
C GLN A 290 -26.38 3.83 22.74
N ALA A 291 -25.22 4.49 22.72
CA ALA A 291 -24.77 5.31 21.60
C ALA A 291 -24.59 4.48 20.31
N ILE A 292 -23.98 3.29 20.41
CA ILE A 292 -23.90 2.40 19.24
C ILE A 292 -25.30 1.99 18.76
N LYS A 293 -26.22 1.68 19.69
CA LYS A 293 -27.59 1.31 19.35
C LYS A 293 -28.40 2.47 18.75
N SER A 294 -28.16 3.71 19.16
CA SER A 294 -28.86 4.90 18.65
C SER A 294 -28.43 5.29 17.23
N LEU A 295 -27.23 4.87 16.78
CA LEU A 295 -26.76 5.19 15.43
C LEU A 295 -27.70 4.67 14.34
N PRO A 296 -27.89 5.43 13.24
CA PRO A 296 -28.61 4.94 12.06
C PRO A 296 -28.01 3.66 11.51
N LEU A 297 -28.85 2.83 10.88
CA LEU A 297 -28.41 1.55 10.30
C LEU A 297 -27.27 1.73 9.29
N GLY A 298 -27.34 2.75 8.44
CA GLY A 298 -26.27 3.07 7.49
C GLY A 298 -24.92 3.38 8.15
N CYS A 299 -24.92 4.07 9.30
CA CYS A 299 -23.71 4.35 10.06
C CYS A 299 -23.11 3.07 10.65
N LYS A 300 -23.95 2.20 11.24
CA LYS A 300 -23.52 0.89 11.79
C LYS A 300 -22.91 -0.01 10.73
N ILE A 301 -23.57 -0.11 9.57
CA ILE A 301 -23.07 -0.88 8.42
C ILE A 301 -21.73 -0.30 7.93
N SER A 302 -21.64 1.03 7.75
CA SER A 302 -20.42 1.69 7.28
C SER A 302 -19.25 1.48 8.24
N ILE A 303 -19.46 1.67 9.55
CA ILE A 303 -18.44 1.41 10.57
C ILE A 303 -17.97 -0.05 10.52
N SER A 304 -18.90 -1.00 10.37
CA SER A 304 -18.58 -2.42 10.29
C SER A 304 -17.75 -2.76 9.05
N ILE A 305 -18.15 -2.25 7.88
CA ILE A 305 -17.42 -2.44 6.61
C ILE A 305 -16.03 -1.81 6.69
N LEU A 306 -15.87 -0.66 7.34
CA LEU A 306 -14.58 -0.01 7.51
C LEU A 306 -13.68 -0.73 8.51
N LEU A 307 -14.23 -1.27 9.61
CA LEU A 307 -13.47 -1.80 10.75
C LEU A 307 -13.12 -3.30 10.63
N LEU A 308 -14.01 -4.14 10.10
CA LEU A 308 -13.79 -5.60 10.00
C LEU A 308 -12.52 -5.96 9.18
N PRO A 309 -12.27 -5.35 8.01
CA PRO A 309 -11.03 -5.58 7.30
C PRO A 309 -9.81 -5.13 8.10
N GLN A 310 -9.90 -4.05 8.89
CA GLN A 310 -8.75 -3.59 9.69
C GLN A 310 -8.38 -4.60 10.77
N PHE A 311 -9.36 -5.22 11.44
CA PHE A 311 -9.08 -6.28 12.40
C PHE A 311 -8.38 -7.48 11.74
N TYR A 312 -8.88 -7.91 10.57
CA TYR A 312 -8.26 -9.01 9.82
C TYR A 312 -6.81 -8.69 9.44
N TRP A 313 -6.56 -7.50 8.91
CA TRP A 313 -5.21 -7.09 8.49
C TRP A 313 -4.29 -6.90 9.69
N PHE A 314 -4.78 -6.30 10.78
CA PHE A 314 -4.04 -6.14 12.02
C PHE A 314 -3.64 -7.49 12.62
N TYR A 315 -4.54 -8.48 12.60
CA TYR A 315 -4.22 -9.85 12.98
C TYR A 315 -3.08 -10.42 12.11
N LEU A 316 -3.19 -10.34 10.78
CA LEU A 316 -2.15 -10.83 9.88
C LEU A 316 -0.79 -10.13 10.09
N MET A 317 -0.79 -8.82 10.29
CA MET A 317 0.42 -8.03 10.55
C MET A 317 1.04 -8.39 11.90
N SER A 318 0.22 -8.60 12.94
CA SER A 318 0.68 -9.01 14.27
C SER A 318 1.31 -10.40 14.23
N VAL A 319 0.66 -11.37 13.59
CA VAL A 319 1.24 -12.71 13.37
C VAL A 319 2.54 -12.61 12.58
N GLY A 320 2.59 -11.78 11.55
CA GLY A 320 3.80 -11.52 10.77
C GLY A 320 4.93 -10.90 11.59
N ALA A 321 4.61 -9.96 12.48
CA ALA A 321 5.57 -9.34 13.39
C ALA A 321 6.12 -10.36 14.39
N VAL A 322 5.24 -11.13 15.04
CA VAL A 322 5.63 -12.20 15.97
C VAL A 322 6.58 -13.20 15.29
N LYS A 323 6.29 -13.62 14.06
CA LYS A 323 7.20 -14.50 13.28
C LYS A 323 8.57 -13.88 13.00
N VAL A 324 8.64 -12.56 12.83
CA VAL A 324 9.91 -11.86 12.55
C VAL A 324 10.71 -11.58 13.82
N PHE A 325 10.05 -11.40 14.96
CA PHE A 325 10.69 -11.07 16.24
C PHE A 325 10.98 -12.30 17.12
N LEU A 326 10.09 -13.30 17.12
CA LEU A 326 10.29 -14.57 17.83
C LEU A 326 10.94 -15.64 16.93
N GLY A 327 10.78 -15.53 15.61
CA GLY A 327 11.36 -16.46 14.64
C GLY A 327 12.80 -16.12 14.25
N THR A 328 13.69 -16.01 15.23
CA THR A 328 15.12 -16.29 15.03
C THR A 328 15.72 -16.96 16.25
N THR A 329 15.81 -18.27 16.16
CA THR A 329 17.02 -19.01 16.48
C THR A 329 17.19 -20.01 15.33
N SER A 330 17.90 -19.54 14.29
CA SER A 330 18.53 -20.48 13.34
C SER A 330 19.43 -21.47 14.09
N GLU A 331 19.90 -21.08 15.28
CA GLU A 331 20.54 -21.90 16.30
C GLU A 331 19.62 -23.04 16.80
N ASP A 332 18.34 -22.81 17.09
CA ASP A 332 17.43 -23.87 17.58
C ASP A 332 17.05 -24.86 16.49
N LYS A 333 16.89 -24.38 15.24
CA LYS A 333 16.74 -25.29 14.09
C LYS A 333 18.00 -26.10 13.83
N LYS A 334 19.19 -25.49 14.02
CA LYS A 334 20.46 -26.19 13.86
C LYS A 334 20.69 -27.18 15.00
N ALA A 335 20.31 -26.84 16.23
CA ALA A 335 20.35 -27.70 17.41
C ALA A 335 19.35 -28.87 17.29
N MET A 336 18.14 -28.66 16.77
CA MET A 336 17.18 -29.73 16.48
C MET A 336 17.67 -30.66 15.37
N ILE A 337 18.32 -30.12 14.33
CA ILE A 337 18.87 -30.92 13.24
C ILE A 337 20.10 -31.71 13.73
N GLU A 338 20.98 -31.10 14.53
CA GLU A 338 22.13 -31.78 15.15
C GLU A 338 21.69 -32.84 16.17
N SER A 339 20.62 -32.61 16.93
CA SER A 339 20.07 -33.62 17.85
C SER A 339 19.48 -34.81 17.10
N SER A 340 18.69 -34.56 16.03
CA SER A 340 18.16 -35.64 15.18
C SER A 340 19.22 -36.38 14.36
N LEU A 341 20.37 -35.76 14.07
CA LEU A 341 21.50 -36.44 13.42
C LEU A 341 22.26 -37.31 14.42
N LYS A 342 22.53 -36.82 15.64
CA LYS A 342 23.18 -37.62 16.71
C LYS A 342 22.35 -38.84 17.10
N GLU A 343 21.03 -38.69 17.18
CA GLU A 343 20.12 -39.80 17.51
C GLU A 343 20.15 -40.91 16.44
N LYS A 344 20.24 -40.53 15.15
CA LYS A 344 20.37 -41.49 14.04
C LYS A 344 21.74 -42.18 14.00
N THR A 345 22.83 -41.48 14.33
CA THR A 345 24.17 -42.07 14.39
C THR A 345 24.28 -43.09 15.52
N ASN A 346 23.77 -42.78 16.72
CA ASN A 346 23.78 -43.72 17.84
C ASN A 346 22.93 -44.96 17.56
N GLN A 347 21.81 -44.80 16.84
CA GLN A 347 20.95 -45.93 16.46
C GLN A 347 21.59 -46.81 15.37
N SER A 348 22.41 -46.23 14.49
CA SER A 348 23.22 -46.93 13.50
C SER A 348 24.35 -47.75 14.13
N GLU A 349 25.06 -47.20 15.11
CA GLU A 349 26.13 -47.89 15.83
C GLU A 349 25.60 -49.06 16.67
N LEU A 350 24.46 -48.87 17.35
CA LEU A 350 23.81 -49.93 18.13
C LEU A 350 23.40 -51.13 17.27
N VAL A 351 22.93 -50.88 16.04
CA VAL A 351 22.56 -51.94 15.07
C VAL A 351 23.80 -52.65 14.52
N SER A 352 24.93 -51.95 14.37
CA SER A 352 26.20 -52.54 13.94
C SER A 352 26.81 -53.45 15.00
N GLU A 353 26.77 -53.07 16.29
CA GLU A 353 27.28 -53.91 17.39
C GLU A 353 26.47 -55.20 17.57
N LEU A 354 25.13 -55.11 17.45
CA LEU A 354 24.23 -56.27 17.49
C LEU A 354 24.46 -57.22 16.30
N SER A 355 24.86 -56.70 15.14
CA SER A 355 25.19 -57.52 13.96
C SER A 355 26.57 -58.19 14.06
N SER A 356 27.52 -57.60 14.80
CA SER A 356 28.84 -58.21 15.03
C SER A 356 28.85 -59.28 16.12
N GLY A 357 27.95 -59.18 17.11
CA GLY A 357 27.86 -60.14 18.21
C GLY A 357 27.27 -61.52 17.85
N ASP A 358 26.61 -61.64 16.70
CA ASP A 358 25.96 -62.89 16.27
C ASP A 358 26.88 -63.80 15.41
N THR A 359 28.08 -63.33 15.10
CA THR A 359 29.06 -64.11 14.31
C THR A 359 29.98 -65.01 15.14
N ASP A 360 29.96 -64.90 16.47
CA ASP A 360 30.87 -65.63 17.37
C ASP A 360 30.20 -66.78 18.16
N LYS A 361 28.97 -67.16 17.80
CA LYS A 361 28.24 -68.31 18.39
C LYS A 361 27.92 -69.43 17.40
N ARG A 362 28.54 -69.40 16.20
CA ARG A 362 28.35 -70.41 15.16
C ARG A 362 29.70 -70.92 14.66
N SER A 363 30.48 -71.47 15.58
CA SER A 363 31.63 -72.35 15.28
C SER A 363 31.60 -73.54 16.22
#